data_AF-A0A1F6H8U1-F1
#
_entry.id   AF-A0A1F6H8U1-F1
#
_cell.length_a   1.000
_cell.length_b   1.000
_cell.length_c   1.000
_cell.angle_alpha   90.00
_cell.angle_beta   90.00
_cell.angle_gamma   90.00
#
_symmetry.space_group_name_H-M   'P 1'
#
loop_
_entity.id
_entity.type
_entity.pdbx_description
1 polymer ?
#
loop_
_entity_poly.entity_id
_entity_poly.type
_entity_poly.pdbx_seq_one_letter_code
_entity_poly.pdbx_strand_id
1 'polypeptide(L)'
;MGYILSKYKLTFTEELIDVKTYLDFIRKYCKNVNECNSEIRKIEELDNFIIHKDIIQNGLKLGKLLCEKLNLDGDIYWLGVKVNSKYPFDIKIGETGISLKEDSHILKNPSFADYLNALVQPALPFKNVHVFREFSPIEFKKWYDYTYLKLFEEFSKHNANEIIFNYAKRGTFIRKGASCLIFGGQSNSIEIGTNENLNEISFNSRLGGYIFEHTVSKWIKEKLEKKDEQYEKLKKECSSKAGDNLKKFVNRNLNLNVGKILELFQIYDIPYYYGKSFRDMQLYEVPNSKECKVSLVNIEIKVPQSQLNVYFTFTVSNSNGSNSIIFRVECRYSHGQFKGIPEAKLYYTDNVNHLQNLYKIIK
;
A
#
# COMPACT_ATOMS: atom_id res chain seq x y z
N MET A 1 23.90 -1.70 -14.54
CA MET A 1 25.38 -1.63 -14.45
C MET A 1 26.01 -2.97 -14.07
N GLY A 2 25.70 -3.58 -12.91
CA GLY A 2 26.35 -4.83 -12.46
C GLY A 2 26.34 -5.98 -13.47
N TYR A 3 25.21 -6.16 -14.18
CA TYR A 3 25.10 -7.15 -15.25
C TYR A 3 26.10 -6.91 -16.38
N ILE A 4 26.21 -5.66 -16.84
CA ILE A 4 27.11 -5.24 -17.93
C ILE A 4 28.57 -5.48 -17.51
N LEU A 5 28.94 -5.05 -16.31
CA LEU A 5 30.30 -5.24 -15.79
C LEU A 5 30.68 -6.73 -15.77
N SER A 6 29.76 -7.58 -15.33
CA SER A 6 29.97 -9.03 -15.29
C SER A 6 30.05 -9.64 -16.69
N LYS A 7 29.11 -9.30 -17.57
CA LYS A 7 29.04 -9.82 -18.95
C LYS A 7 30.29 -9.51 -19.76
N TYR A 8 30.78 -8.27 -19.67
CA TYR A 8 31.94 -7.82 -20.43
C TYR A 8 33.26 -7.95 -19.67
N LYS A 9 33.25 -8.59 -18.48
CA LYS A 9 34.41 -8.75 -17.59
C LYS A 9 35.14 -7.41 -17.33
N LEU A 10 34.38 -6.34 -17.17
CA LEU A 10 34.90 -5.00 -16.92
C LEU A 10 35.10 -4.85 -15.40
N THR A 11 36.29 -4.42 -15.00
CA THR A 11 36.59 -4.08 -13.62
C THR A 11 36.27 -2.61 -13.36
N PHE A 12 35.42 -2.37 -12.38
CA PHE A 12 35.16 -1.05 -11.82
C PHE A 12 35.45 -1.12 -10.32
N THR A 13 36.15 -0.13 -9.76
CA THR A 13 36.25 0.03 -8.31
C THR A 13 35.02 0.79 -7.83
N GLU A 14 34.37 0.28 -6.78
CA GLU A 14 33.14 0.86 -6.23
C GLU A 14 33.31 2.32 -5.76
N GLU A 15 34.55 2.74 -5.48
CA GLU A 15 34.93 4.10 -5.09
C GLU A 15 34.92 5.11 -6.25
N LEU A 16 34.87 4.65 -7.51
CA LEU A 16 34.90 5.50 -8.72
C LEU A 16 33.54 5.70 -9.39
N ILE A 17 32.45 5.13 -8.83
CA ILE A 17 31.12 5.31 -9.40
C ILE A 17 30.58 6.66 -8.93
N ASP A 18 30.85 7.71 -9.69
CA ASP A 18 30.13 8.96 -9.61
C ASP A 18 28.89 8.95 -10.53
N VAL A 19 28.01 9.94 -10.34
CA VAL A 19 26.73 10.06 -11.06
C VAL A 19 26.96 10.14 -12.57
N LYS A 20 27.96 10.90 -13.00
CA LYS A 20 28.27 11.10 -14.42
C LYS A 20 28.72 9.79 -15.06
N THR A 21 29.68 9.12 -14.45
CA THR A 21 30.26 7.86 -14.91
C THR A 21 29.18 6.79 -14.99
N TYR A 22 28.29 6.70 -13.99
CA TYR A 22 27.14 5.81 -14.02
C TYR A 22 26.23 6.07 -15.21
N LEU A 23 25.84 7.33 -15.43
CA LEU A 23 24.92 7.71 -16.50
C LEU A 23 25.53 7.50 -17.89
N ASP A 24 26.79 7.89 -18.10
CA ASP A 24 27.51 7.67 -19.34
C ASP A 24 27.60 6.18 -19.67
N PHE A 25 27.89 5.37 -18.65
CA PHE A 25 27.96 3.91 -18.80
C PHE A 25 26.60 3.30 -19.14
N ILE A 26 25.54 3.68 -18.43
CA ILE A 26 24.19 3.18 -18.70
C ILE A 26 23.72 3.61 -20.10
N ARG A 27 23.96 4.86 -20.52
CA ARG A 27 23.61 5.35 -21.87
C ARG A 27 24.36 4.62 -22.98
N LYS A 28 25.62 4.23 -22.73
CA LYS A 28 26.43 3.48 -23.69
C LYS A 28 25.92 2.07 -23.93
N TYR A 29 25.46 1.39 -22.88
CA TYR A 29 25.15 -0.05 -22.93
C TYR A 29 23.66 -0.39 -22.85
N CYS A 30 22.80 0.53 -22.45
CA CYS A 30 21.35 0.32 -22.35
C CYS A 30 20.59 1.14 -23.39
N LYS A 31 19.62 0.52 -24.04
CA LYS A 31 18.65 1.17 -24.93
C LYS A 31 17.51 1.79 -24.12
N ASN A 32 16.83 2.76 -24.73
CA ASN A 32 15.64 3.48 -24.21
C ASN A 32 15.86 4.28 -22.91
N VAL A 33 17.11 4.51 -22.50
CA VAL A 33 17.44 5.32 -21.31
C VAL A 33 16.83 6.73 -21.42
N ASN A 34 16.92 7.35 -22.59
CA ASN A 34 16.38 8.70 -22.85
C ASN A 34 14.84 8.73 -23.00
N GLU A 35 14.16 7.58 -23.02
CA GLU A 35 12.69 7.51 -22.97
C GLU A 35 12.17 7.47 -21.53
N CYS A 36 13.06 7.24 -20.55
CA CYS A 36 12.81 7.23 -19.11
C CYS A 36 13.23 8.56 -18.46
N ASN A 37 12.92 9.69 -19.12
CA ASN A 37 13.47 11.01 -18.77
C ASN A 37 13.21 11.45 -17.32
N SER A 38 12.08 11.07 -16.71
CA SER A 38 11.77 11.46 -15.32
C SER A 38 12.67 10.78 -14.30
N GLU A 39 13.00 9.52 -14.49
CA GLU A 39 13.83 8.72 -13.60
C GLU A 39 15.31 9.05 -13.77
N ILE A 40 15.74 9.26 -15.02
CA ILE A 40 17.11 9.67 -15.33
C ILE A 40 17.40 11.06 -14.79
N ARG A 41 16.47 12.01 -14.91
CA ARG A 41 16.62 13.35 -14.32
C ARG A 41 16.83 13.31 -12.80
N LYS A 42 16.09 12.46 -12.09
CA LYS A 42 16.27 12.30 -10.64
C LYS A 42 17.67 11.82 -10.28
N ILE A 43 18.32 11.03 -11.15
CA ILE A 43 19.69 10.58 -10.95
C ILE A 43 20.67 11.70 -11.33
N GLU A 44 20.42 12.44 -12.41
CA GLU A 44 21.21 13.61 -12.83
C GLU A 44 21.24 14.72 -11.78
N GLU A 45 20.15 14.88 -11.03
CA GLU A 45 20.01 15.86 -9.93
C GLU A 45 20.77 15.45 -8.66
N LEU A 46 21.35 14.25 -8.59
CA LEU A 46 22.14 13.82 -7.44
C LEU A 46 23.55 14.44 -7.51
N ASP A 47 23.99 15.05 -6.41
CA ASP A 47 25.37 15.54 -6.29
C ASP A 47 26.38 14.38 -6.28
N ASN A 48 26.04 13.28 -5.63
CA ASN A 48 26.83 12.05 -5.55
C ASN A 48 25.96 10.86 -5.08
N PHE A 49 26.57 9.67 -5.03
CA PHE A 49 25.90 8.46 -4.58
C PHE A 49 26.18 8.08 -3.12
N ILE A 50 26.77 8.94 -2.30
CA ILE A 50 27.19 8.59 -0.92
C ILE A 50 26.00 8.05 -0.12
N ILE A 51 24.84 8.74 -0.19
CA ILE A 51 23.62 8.31 0.51
C ILE A 51 22.91 7.11 -0.15
N HIS A 52 23.33 6.71 -1.35
CA HIS A 52 22.76 5.62 -2.16
C HIS A 52 23.73 4.44 -2.33
N LYS A 53 24.87 4.43 -1.62
CA LYS A 53 25.94 3.45 -1.80
C LYS A 53 25.45 2.01 -1.65
N ASP A 54 24.63 1.74 -0.65
CA ASP A 54 24.09 0.39 -0.39
C ASP A 54 23.20 -0.09 -1.54
N ILE A 55 22.36 0.79 -2.09
CA ILE A 55 21.48 0.48 -3.24
C ILE A 55 22.33 0.12 -4.46
N ILE A 56 23.40 0.87 -4.71
CA ILE A 56 24.32 0.61 -5.82
C ILE A 56 25.05 -0.71 -5.63
N GLN A 57 25.62 -0.97 -4.46
CA GLN A 57 26.29 -2.23 -4.14
C GLN A 57 25.36 -3.42 -4.29
N ASN A 58 24.11 -3.29 -3.82
CA ASN A 58 23.09 -4.32 -3.99
C ASN A 58 22.75 -4.56 -5.47
N GLY A 59 22.60 -3.49 -6.26
CA GLY A 59 22.40 -3.59 -7.70
C GLY A 59 23.58 -4.21 -8.45
N LEU A 60 24.82 -3.97 -8.00
CA LEU A 60 26.03 -4.59 -8.56
C LEU A 60 26.04 -6.10 -8.30
N LYS A 61 25.84 -6.51 -7.05
CA LYS A 61 25.76 -7.92 -6.64
C LYS A 61 24.64 -8.67 -7.35
N LEU A 62 23.44 -8.09 -7.42
CA LEU A 62 22.31 -8.70 -8.14
C LEU A 62 22.60 -8.80 -9.64
N GLY A 63 23.19 -7.76 -10.23
CA GLY A 63 23.58 -7.78 -11.64
C GLY A 63 24.58 -8.89 -11.97
N LYS A 64 25.54 -9.14 -11.09
CA LYS A 64 26.48 -10.27 -11.20
C LYS A 64 25.76 -11.61 -11.13
N LEU A 65 24.90 -11.80 -10.14
CA LEU A 65 24.09 -13.02 -9.98
C LEU A 65 23.24 -13.30 -11.23
N LEU A 66 22.58 -12.27 -11.78
CA LEU A 66 21.80 -12.39 -13.02
C LEU A 66 22.65 -12.88 -14.20
N CYS A 67 23.86 -12.34 -14.35
CA CYS A 67 24.77 -12.76 -15.41
C CYS A 67 25.24 -14.21 -15.24
N GLU A 68 25.59 -14.60 -14.01
CA GLU A 68 26.07 -15.95 -13.69
C GLU A 68 24.98 -17.02 -13.84
N LYS A 69 23.75 -16.71 -13.44
CA LYS A 69 22.66 -17.69 -13.37
C LYS A 69 21.83 -17.80 -14.64
N LEU A 70 21.63 -16.69 -15.35
CA LEU A 70 20.74 -16.68 -16.52
C LEU A 70 21.49 -16.66 -17.86
N ASN A 71 22.75 -16.24 -17.87
CA ASN A 71 23.58 -16.16 -19.08
C ASN A 71 22.85 -15.54 -20.29
N LEU A 72 22.23 -14.37 -20.10
CA LEU A 72 21.33 -13.77 -21.09
C LEU A 72 22.08 -13.03 -22.19
N ASP A 73 21.58 -13.19 -23.42
CA ASP A 73 22.08 -12.52 -24.62
C ASP A 73 21.08 -11.55 -25.23
N GLY A 74 21.62 -10.62 -26.03
CA GLY A 74 20.87 -9.55 -26.66
C GLY A 74 21.01 -8.18 -26.00
N ASP A 75 20.23 -7.24 -26.52
CA ASP A 75 20.21 -5.85 -26.08
C ASP A 75 19.67 -5.69 -24.66
N ILE A 76 20.19 -4.72 -23.92
CA ILE A 76 19.72 -4.36 -22.59
C ILE A 76 18.84 -3.12 -22.70
N TYR A 77 17.62 -3.20 -22.20
CA TYR A 77 16.67 -2.10 -22.15
C TYR A 77 16.40 -1.71 -20.70
N TRP A 78 16.51 -0.41 -20.41
CA TRP A 78 15.95 0.16 -19.19
C TRP A 78 14.52 0.57 -19.49
N LEU A 79 13.54 -0.09 -18.87
CA LEU A 79 12.12 0.21 -19.07
C LEU A 79 11.55 1.07 -17.93
N GLY A 80 12.19 1.01 -16.76
CA GLY A 80 11.88 1.84 -15.61
C GLY A 80 10.54 1.50 -14.94
N VAL A 81 10.29 2.16 -13.80
CA VAL A 81 9.03 2.02 -13.06
C VAL A 81 7.99 2.95 -13.69
N LYS A 82 7.56 2.69 -14.92
CA LYS A 82 6.29 3.29 -15.34
C LYS A 82 5.22 2.61 -14.51
N VAL A 83 4.66 3.32 -13.54
CA VAL A 83 3.58 2.87 -12.64
C VAL A 83 2.37 2.30 -13.41
N ASN A 84 2.30 2.58 -14.73
CA ASN A 84 1.29 2.08 -15.66
C ASN A 84 1.88 1.35 -16.89
N SER A 85 3.14 0.89 -16.89
CA SER A 85 3.63 0.06 -18.00
C SER A 85 2.87 -1.24 -18.03
N LYS A 86 2.42 -1.63 -19.22
CA LYS A 86 1.87 -2.97 -19.50
C LYS A 86 2.86 -4.10 -19.21
N TYR A 87 4.13 -3.76 -18.97
CA TYR A 87 5.22 -4.69 -18.73
C TYR A 87 5.55 -4.74 -17.24
N PRO A 88 5.60 -5.94 -16.64
CA PRO A 88 5.85 -6.11 -15.20
C PRO A 88 7.34 -6.07 -14.81
N PHE A 89 8.22 -5.79 -15.77
CA PHE A 89 9.68 -5.85 -15.60
C PHE A 89 10.32 -4.48 -15.78
N ASP A 90 11.33 -4.21 -14.96
CA ASP A 90 12.07 -2.95 -14.89
C ASP A 90 13.21 -2.89 -15.91
N ILE A 91 13.76 -4.07 -16.25
CA ILE A 91 14.82 -4.28 -17.23
C ILE A 91 14.40 -5.40 -18.20
N LYS A 92 14.79 -5.30 -19.47
CA LYS A 92 14.72 -6.40 -20.44
C LYS A 92 16.11 -6.67 -21.02
N ILE A 93 16.52 -7.93 -21.09
CA ILE A 93 17.80 -8.37 -21.69
C ILE A 93 17.47 -9.41 -22.76
N GLY A 94 17.72 -9.09 -24.03
CA GLY A 94 17.20 -9.88 -25.15
C GLY A 94 15.67 -9.94 -25.06
N GLU A 95 15.11 -11.15 -24.97
CA GLU A 95 13.67 -11.37 -24.75
C GLU A 95 13.27 -11.53 -23.27
N THR A 96 14.23 -11.55 -22.35
CA THR A 96 13.98 -11.86 -20.94
C THR A 96 13.68 -10.60 -20.14
N GLY A 97 12.50 -10.53 -19.54
CA GLY A 97 12.13 -9.50 -18.58
C GLY A 97 12.66 -9.79 -17.17
N ILE A 98 13.09 -8.75 -16.45
CA ILE A 98 13.54 -8.81 -15.06
C ILE A 98 12.89 -7.68 -14.28
N SER A 99 12.13 -8.02 -13.23
CA SER A 99 11.67 -7.05 -12.23
C SER A 99 12.63 -7.01 -11.04
N LEU A 100 12.91 -5.80 -10.57
CA LEU A 100 13.78 -5.51 -9.44
C LEU A 100 12.94 -5.03 -8.27
N LYS A 101 13.10 -5.64 -7.10
CA LYS A 101 12.46 -5.17 -5.86
C LYS A 101 13.44 -5.20 -4.70
N GLU A 102 13.43 -4.10 -3.96
CA GLU A 102 13.97 -4.07 -2.60
C GLU A 102 13.00 -4.78 -1.65
N ASP A 103 13.31 -4.90 -0.34
CA ASP A 103 12.51 -5.64 0.64
C ASP A 103 11.14 -4.99 0.90
N SER A 104 10.25 -5.11 -0.07
CA SER A 104 8.84 -4.85 0.10
C SER A 104 8.12 -6.18 0.04
N HIS A 105 7.61 -6.64 1.19
CA HIS A 105 6.60 -7.71 1.28
C HIS A 105 5.30 -7.40 0.51
N ILE A 106 5.24 -6.22 -0.11
CA ILE A 106 4.17 -5.68 -0.93
C ILE A 106 4.56 -5.85 -2.40
N LEU A 107 3.90 -6.75 -3.11
CA LEU A 107 4.04 -6.86 -4.57
C LEU A 107 3.25 -5.74 -5.26
N LYS A 108 1.99 -5.54 -4.89
CA LYS A 108 1.17 -4.40 -5.31
C LYS A 108 0.46 -3.81 -4.11
N ASN A 109 0.22 -2.50 -4.14
CA ASN A 109 -0.57 -1.80 -3.14
C ASN A 109 -1.88 -1.27 -3.77
N PRO A 110 -2.76 -2.17 -4.26
CA PRO A 110 -4.01 -1.75 -4.87
C PRO A 110 -5.00 -1.28 -3.77
N SER A 111 -6.09 -0.65 -4.19
CA SER A 111 -7.14 -0.25 -3.25
C SER A 111 -7.93 -1.46 -2.74
N PHE A 112 -8.63 -1.30 -1.61
CA PHE A 112 -9.56 -2.33 -1.14
C PHE A 112 -10.66 -2.64 -2.17
N ALA A 113 -11.08 -1.64 -2.96
CA ALA A 113 -12.06 -1.82 -4.02
C ALA A 113 -11.55 -2.75 -5.13
N ASP A 114 -10.27 -2.65 -5.50
CA ASP A 114 -9.66 -3.52 -6.50
C ASP A 114 -9.69 -4.99 -6.06
N TYR A 115 -9.40 -5.27 -4.78
CA TYR A 115 -9.50 -6.62 -4.23
C TYR A 115 -10.94 -7.14 -4.27
N LEU A 116 -11.91 -6.33 -3.84
CA LEU A 116 -13.32 -6.75 -3.89
C LEU A 116 -13.78 -7.03 -5.31
N ASN A 117 -13.45 -6.16 -6.27
CA ASN A 117 -13.75 -6.38 -7.67
C ASN A 117 -13.14 -7.68 -8.20
N ALA A 118 -11.92 -8.01 -7.79
CA ALA A 118 -11.27 -9.27 -8.17
C ALA A 118 -11.93 -10.50 -7.52
N LEU A 119 -12.56 -10.37 -6.35
CA LEU A 119 -13.20 -11.48 -5.64
C LEU A 119 -14.65 -11.74 -6.08
N VAL A 120 -15.44 -10.69 -6.35
CA VAL A 120 -16.89 -10.84 -6.56
C VAL A 120 -17.39 -10.39 -7.93
N GLN A 121 -16.57 -9.73 -8.74
CA GLN A 121 -16.91 -9.28 -10.11
C GLN A 121 -18.35 -8.74 -10.24
N PRO A 122 -18.67 -7.66 -9.50
CA PRO A 122 -20.03 -7.10 -9.53
C PRO A 122 -20.32 -6.52 -10.91
N ALA A 123 -21.60 -6.47 -11.30
CA ALA A 123 -22.02 -5.88 -12.59
C ALA A 123 -21.54 -4.43 -12.75
N LEU A 124 -21.47 -3.68 -11.64
CA LEU A 124 -20.85 -2.36 -11.57
C LEU A 124 -19.63 -2.43 -10.63
N PRO A 125 -18.40 -2.23 -11.13
CA PRO A 125 -17.20 -2.26 -10.30
C PRO A 125 -17.22 -1.22 -9.18
N PHE A 126 -16.76 -1.63 -7.99
CA PHE A 126 -16.48 -0.73 -6.89
C PHE A 126 -15.38 0.26 -7.29
N LYS A 127 -15.62 1.56 -7.10
CA LYS A 127 -14.60 2.60 -7.28
C LYS A 127 -13.84 2.88 -5.99
N ASN A 128 -14.59 3.10 -4.91
CA ASN A 128 -14.08 3.34 -3.56
C ASN A 128 -15.00 2.62 -2.58
N VAL A 129 -14.45 2.01 -1.54
CA VAL A 129 -15.24 1.28 -0.53
C VAL A 129 -14.82 1.72 0.86
N HIS A 130 -15.73 2.34 1.60
CA HIS A 130 -15.56 2.59 3.02
C HIS A 130 -16.12 1.39 3.80
N VAL A 131 -15.25 0.44 4.17
CA VAL A 131 -15.66 -0.88 4.70
C VAL A 131 -16.70 -0.79 5.83
N PHE A 132 -16.56 0.15 6.76
CA PHE A 132 -17.49 0.26 7.90
C PHE A 132 -18.85 0.88 7.51
N ARG A 133 -18.87 1.73 6.48
CA ARG A 133 -20.11 2.36 6.01
C ARG A 133 -20.91 1.36 5.18
N GLU A 134 -20.19 0.59 4.37
CA GLU A 134 -20.75 -0.43 3.50
C GLU A 134 -21.23 -1.66 4.29
N PHE A 135 -20.39 -2.17 5.20
CA PHE A 135 -20.61 -3.47 5.84
C PHE A 135 -21.06 -3.38 7.30
N SER A 136 -21.12 -2.21 7.93
CA SER A 136 -21.63 -2.05 9.30
C SER A 136 -22.25 -0.66 9.56
N PRO A 137 -23.21 -0.19 8.73
CA PRO A 137 -23.71 1.18 8.81
C PRO A 137 -24.31 1.55 10.18
N ILE A 138 -24.97 0.58 10.84
CA ILE A 138 -25.62 0.80 12.14
C ILE A 138 -24.56 1.00 13.24
N GLU A 139 -23.59 0.09 13.32
CA GLU A 139 -22.51 0.15 14.31
C GLU A 139 -21.58 1.34 14.04
N PHE A 140 -21.32 1.65 12.78
CA PHE A 140 -20.56 2.82 12.36
C PHE A 140 -21.24 4.12 12.79
N LYS A 141 -22.56 4.23 12.61
CA LYS A 141 -23.34 5.38 13.09
C LYS A 141 -23.25 5.51 14.61
N LYS A 142 -23.44 4.42 15.36
CA LYS A 142 -23.33 4.44 16.84
C LYS A 142 -21.96 4.93 17.31
N TRP A 143 -20.89 4.44 16.68
CA TRP A 143 -19.53 4.84 16.99
C TRP A 143 -19.29 6.34 16.67
N TYR A 144 -19.77 6.81 15.52
CA TYR A 144 -19.71 8.22 15.15
C TYR A 144 -20.50 9.10 16.12
N ASP A 145 -21.76 8.78 16.39
CA ASP A 145 -22.65 9.57 17.26
C ASP A 145 -22.02 9.72 18.65
N TYR A 146 -21.47 8.63 19.22
CA TYR A 146 -20.77 8.67 20.50
C TYR A 146 -19.55 9.61 20.46
N THR A 147 -18.76 9.54 19.38
CA THR A 147 -17.58 10.39 19.22
C THR A 147 -17.96 11.87 19.07
N TYR A 148 -19.02 12.14 18.32
CA TYR A 148 -19.58 13.47 18.14
C TYR A 148 -20.04 14.04 19.49
N LEU A 149 -20.81 13.28 20.27
CA LEU A 149 -21.25 13.68 21.61
C LEU A 149 -20.07 14.00 22.54
N LYS A 150 -19.03 13.15 22.54
CA LYS A 150 -17.82 13.40 23.35
C LYS A 150 -17.12 14.72 23.01
N LEU A 151 -17.15 15.13 21.75
CA LEU A 151 -16.57 16.40 21.33
C LEU A 151 -17.35 17.60 21.92
N PHE A 152 -18.67 17.50 22.05
CA PHE A 152 -19.50 18.55 22.68
C PHE A 152 -19.53 18.48 24.21
N GLU A 153 -19.31 17.29 24.80
CA GLU A 153 -19.03 17.20 26.23
C GLU A 153 -17.74 17.96 26.58
N GLU A 154 -16.68 17.82 25.76
CA GLU A 154 -15.46 18.62 25.90
C GLU A 154 -15.74 20.12 25.73
N PHE A 155 -16.55 20.51 24.74
CA PHE A 155 -16.99 21.92 24.58
C PHE A 155 -17.57 22.50 25.87
N SER A 156 -18.35 21.72 26.63
CA SER A 156 -19.03 22.20 27.84
C SER A 156 -18.06 22.48 29.01
N LYS A 157 -16.83 21.96 28.96
CA LYS A 157 -15.82 22.12 30.02
C LYS A 157 -14.95 23.38 29.87
N HIS A 158 -15.04 24.06 28.72
CA HIS A 158 -14.19 25.20 28.38
C HIS A 158 -14.94 26.53 28.46
N ASN A 159 -14.22 27.64 28.63
CA ASN A 159 -14.78 28.99 28.48
C ASN A 159 -14.77 29.46 27.03
N ALA A 160 -15.53 30.52 26.74
CA ALA A 160 -15.55 31.13 25.41
C ALA A 160 -14.13 31.54 24.96
N ASN A 161 -13.82 31.28 23.69
CA ASN A 161 -12.52 31.49 23.04
C ASN A 161 -11.38 30.57 23.51
N GLU A 162 -11.59 29.66 24.46
CA GLU A 162 -10.56 28.70 24.85
C GLU A 162 -10.30 27.65 23.78
N ILE A 163 -9.03 27.27 23.64
CA ILE A 163 -8.59 26.19 22.78
C ILE A 163 -8.89 24.86 23.48
N ILE A 164 -9.76 24.07 22.86
CA ILE A 164 -10.09 22.70 23.28
C ILE A 164 -8.99 21.74 22.83
N PHE A 165 -8.46 21.96 21.63
CA PHE A 165 -7.38 21.15 21.05
C PHE A 165 -6.53 21.97 20.09
N ASN A 166 -5.22 21.72 20.08
CA ASN A 166 -4.28 22.35 19.14
C ASN A 166 -3.25 21.33 18.65
N TYR A 167 -3.08 21.25 17.34
CA TYR A 167 -2.03 20.49 16.68
C TYR A 167 -0.99 21.45 16.08
N ALA A 168 -0.04 21.87 16.92
CA ALA A 168 0.95 22.89 16.61
C ALA A 168 1.72 22.64 15.31
N LYS A 169 2.05 21.37 15.00
CA LYS A 169 2.80 20.97 13.78
C LYS A 169 2.12 21.45 12.48
N ARG A 170 0.79 21.59 12.47
CA ARG A 170 0.02 22.04 11.30
C ARG A 170 -0.73 23.34 11.53
N GLY A 171 -0.60 23.94 12.73
CA GLY A 171 -1.31 25.16 13.11
C GLY A 171 -2.84 24.99 13.06
N THR A 172 -3.35 23.79 13.38
CA THR A 172 -4.78 23.48 13.34
C THR A 172 -5.34 23.33 14.74
N PHE A 173 -6.58 23.77 14.97
CA PHE A 173 -7.17 23.82 16.31
C PHE A 173 -8.67 23.53 16.33
N ILE A 174 -9.17 23.21 17.53
CA ILE A 174 -10.57 23.23 17.92
C ILE A 174 -10.70 24.23 19.05
N ARG A 175 -11.58 25.22 18.89
CA ARG A 175 -11.79 26.31 19.85
C ARG A 175 -13.27 26.44 20.18
N LYS A 176 -13.58 26.84 21.41
CA LYS A 176 -14.94 27.17 21.81
C LYS A 176 -15.35 28.55 21.31
N GLY A 177 -16.38 28.61 20.45
CA GLY A 177 -17.12 29.83 20.16
C GLY A 177 -18.22 30.09 21.19
N ALA A 178 -19.07 31.10 20.96
CA ALA A 178 -20.17 31.42 21.88
C ALA A 178 -21.21 30.29 21.98
N SER A 179 -21.59 29.71 20.84
CA SER A 179 -22.58 28.62 20.74
C SER A 179 -22.17 27.56 19.70
N CYS A 180 -20.90 27.53 19.32
CA CYS A 180 -20.36 26.69 18.27
C CYS A 180 -18.95 26.18 18.59
N LEU A 181 -18.59 25.04 18.00
CA LEU A 181 -17.20 24.61 17.87
C LEU A 181 -16.59 25.24 16.63
N ILE A 182 -15.42 25.85 16.78
CA ILE A 182 -14.66 26.46 15.69
C ILE A 182 -13.45 25.57 15.39
N PHE A 183 -13.43 25.01 14.19
CA PHE A 183 -12.33 24.19 13.66
C PHE A 183 -11.50 25.06 12.72
N GLY A 184 -10.25 25.33 13.06
CA GLY A 184 -9.41 26.26 12.31
C GLY A 184 -8.11 25.64 11.80
N GLY A 185 -7.62 26.19 10.69
CA GLY A 185 -6.26 26.07 10.19
C GLY A 185 -5.64 27.46 9.94
N GLN A 186 -4.52 27.50 9.22
CA GLN A 186 -3.79 28.76 8.96
C GLN A 186 -4.59 29.80 8.16
N SER A 187 -5.49 29.37 7.28
CA SER A 187 -6.16 30.25 6.31
C SER A 187 -7.68 30.22 6.35
N ASN A 188 -8.28 29.30 7.11
CA ASN A 188 -9.73 29.16 7.20
C ASN A 188 -10.18 28.59 8.55
N SER A 189 -11.42 28.90 8.91
CA SER A 189 -12.11 28.30 10.05
C SER A 189 -13.54 27.94 9.70
N ILE A 190 -14.03 26.89 10.33
CA ILE A 190 -15.36 26.33 10.09
C ILE A 190 -16.06 26.22 11.42
N GLU A 191 -17.27 26.76 11.49
CA GLU A 191 -18.09 26.72 12.71
C GLU A 191 -19.16 25.64 12.60
N ILE A 192 -19.40 24.94 13.70
CA ILE A 192 -20.46 23.95 13.84
C ILE A 192 -21.21 24.27 15.12
N GLY A 193 -22.49 24.63 15.00
CA GLY A 193 -23.34 24.97 16.13
C GLY A 193 -23.55 23.78 17.07
N THR A 194 -23.67 24.06 18.36
CA THR A 194 -23.91 23.03 19.40
C THR A 194 -25.30 22.38 19.33
N ASN A 195 -26.25 23.04 18.67
CA ASN A 195 -27.58 22.51 18.38
C ASN A 195 -27.64 21.74 17.06
N GLU A 196 -26.57 21.73 16.25
CA GLU A 196 -26.54 20.98 15.00
C GLU A 196 -26.28 19.51 15.30
N ASN A 197 -27.19 18.61 14.88
CA ASN A 197 -26.96 17.17 14.95
C ASN A 197 -26.56 16.66 13.57
N LEU A 198 -25.29 16.84 13.22
CA LEU A 198 -24.77 16.46 11.91
C LEU A 198 -24.45 14.96 11.87
N ASN A 199 -24.96 14.26 10.86
CA ASN A 199 -24.47 12.92 10.55
C ASN A 199 -23.02 12.97 10.03
N GLU A 200 -22.36 11.81 10.01
CA GLU A 200 -20.95 11.68 9.60
C GLU A 200 -20.65 12.30 8.24
N ILE A 201 -21.52 12.10 7.25
CA ILE A 201 -21.31 12.61 5.88
C ILE A 201 -21.34 14.14 5.86
N SER A 202 -22.37 14.74 6.47
CA SER A 202 -22.52 16.20 6.55
C SER A 202 -21.39 16.85 7.34
N PHE A 203 -20.98 16.24 8.46
CA PHE A 203 -19.86 16.71 9.27
C PHE A 203 -18.53 16.66 8.48
N ASN A 204 -18.26 15.54 7.80
CA ASN A 204 -17.05 15.35 7.02
C ASN A 204 -16.98 16.24 5.77
N SER A 205 -18.13 16.52 5.15
CA SER A 205 -18.23 17.43 4.01
C SER A 205 -17.98 18.88 4.45
N ARG A 206 -18.56 19.29 5.59
CA ARG A 206 -18.41 20.66 6.09
C ARG A 206 -16.97 20.96 6.47
N LEU A 207 -16.31 20.06 7.21
CA LEU A 207 -14.91 20.26 7.64
C LEU A 207 -13.88 20.11 6.52
N GLY A 208 -14.18 19.35 5.47
CA GLY A 208 -13.18 19.03 4.43
C GLY A 208 -12.10 18.06 4.94
N GLY A 209 -11.21 17.59 4.05
CA GLY A 209 -10.21 16.55 4.37
C GLY A 209 -9.16 17.01 5.36
N TYR A 210 -8.55 18.15 5.05
CA TYR A 210 -7.40 18.69 5.77
C TYR A 210 -7.72 19.02 7.24
N ILE A 211 -8.77 19.82 7.49
CA ILE A 211 -9.13 20.23 8.85
C ILE A 211 -9.54 18.99 9.67
N PHE A 212 -10.35 18.09 9.11
CA PHE A 212 -10.80 16.90 9.82
C PHE A 212 -9.62 16.00 10.26
N GLU A 213 -8.66 15.73 9.37
CA GLU A 213 -7.49 14.91 9.67
C GLU A 213 -6.59 15.53 10.76
N HIS A 214 -6.47 16.86 10.76
CA HIS A 214 -5.52 17.58 11.62
C HIS A 214 -6.15 18.23 12.86
N THR A 215 -7.47 18.12 13.03
CA THR A 215 -8.19 18.53 14.24
C THR A 215 -8.87 17.32 14.88
N VAL A 216 -10.06 16.95 14.42
CA VAL A 216 -10.92 15.89 14.98
C VAL A 216 -10.15 14.58 15.15
N SER A 217 -9.45 14.13 14.11
CA SER A 217 -8.74 12.84 14.16
C SER A 217 -7.56 12.84 15.14
N LYS A 218 -6.93 13.99 15.35
CA LYS A 218 -5.85 14.13 16.34
C LYS A 218 -6.41 14.27 17.76
N TRP A 219 -7.52 15.00 17.90
CA TRP A 219 -8.24 15.10 19.17
C TRP A 219 -8.73 13.74 19.64
N ILE A 220 -9.40 12.94 18.79
CA ILE A 220 -9.83 11.58 19.14
C ILE A 220 -8.63 10.72 19.54
N LYS A 221 -7.53 10.76 18.77
CA LYS A 221 -6.30 10.02 19.12
C LYS A 221 -5.76 10.41 20.50
N GLU A 222 -5.82 11.69 20.85
CA GLU A 222 -5.30 12.18 22.14
C GLU A 222 -6.27 11.93 23.29
N LYS A 223 -7.58 12.06 23.08
CA LYS A 223 -8.58 12.09 24.16
C LYS A 223 -9.38 10.80 24.31
N LEU A 224 -9.61 10.07 23.23
CA LEU A 224 -10.50 8.89 23.23
C LEU A 224 -9.74 7.57 23.01
N GLU A 225 -8.86 7.49 22.01
CA GLU A 225 -8.16 6.22 21.71
C GLU A 225 -7.36 5.74 22.93
N LYS A 226 -7.57 4.48 23.31
CA LYS A 226 -6.98 3.84 24.51
C LYS A 226 -7.29 4.52 25.85
N LYS A 227 -8.16 5.53 25.89
CA LYS A 227 -8.52 6.29 27.10
C LYS A 227 -10.01 6.23 27.45
N ASP A 228 -10.87 6.12 26.44
CA ASP A 228 -12.31 5.97 26.59
C ASP A 228 -12.72 4.53 26.22
N GLU A 229 -13.08 3.75 27.23
CA GLU A 229 -13.41 2.32 27.07
C GLU A 229 -14.63 2.09 26.16
N GLN A 230 -15.63 2.98 26.26
CA GLN A 230 -16.85 2.87 25.47
C GLN A 230 -16.60 3.23 24.00
N TYR A 231 -15.75 4.22 23.72
CA TYR A 231 -15.27 4.51 22.37
C TYR A 231 -14.58 3.28 21.76
N GLU A 232 -13.64 2.66 22.49
CA GLU A 232 -12.92 1.47 22.00
C GLU A 232 -13.85 0.28 21.79
N LYS A 233 -14.82 0.09 22.69
CA LYS A 233 -15.85 -0.95 22.55
C LYS A 233 -16.66 -0.76 21.27
N LEU A 234 -17.20 0.44 21.04
CA LEU A 234 -17.99 0.75 19.84
C LEU A 234 -17.18 0.59 18.54
N LYS A 235 -15.91 1.04 18.55
CA LYS A 235 -14.98 0.88 17.43
C LYS A 235 -14.71 -0.60 17.12
N LYS A 236 -14.49 -1.42 18.15
CA LYS A 236 -14.26 -2.86 18.03
C LYS A 236 -15.50 -3.59 17.54
N GLU A 237 -16.69 -3.26 18.07
CA GLU A 237 -17.97 -3.81 17.62
C GLU A 237 -18.21 -3.51 16.14
N CYS A 238 -18.05 -2.25 15.73
CA CYS A 238 -18.16 -1.83 14.33
C CYS A 238 -17.18 -2.61 13.44
N SER A 239 -15.91 -2.72 13.85
CA SER A 239 -14.90 -3.45 13.09
C SER A 239 -15.21 -4.95 12.96
N SER A 240 -15.67 -5.58 14.04
CA SER A 240 -16.04 -7.00 14.04
C SER A 240 -17.24 -7.25 13.13
N LYS A 241 -18.28 -6.41 13.25
CA LYS A 241 -19.48 -6.52 12.43
C LYS A 241 -19.19 -6.28 10.94
N ALA A 242 -18.37 -5.27 10.62
CA ALA A 242 -17.94 -5.00 9.26
C ALA A 242 -17.22 -6.20 8.66
N GLY A 243 -16.29 -6.81 9.41
CA GLY A 243 -15.56 -8.00 8.97
C GLY A 243 -16.48 -9.19 8.71
N ASP A 244 -17.42 -9.48 9.62
CA ASP A 244 -18.38 -10.59 9.46
C ASP A 244 -19.30 -10.40 8.25
N ASN A 245 -19.83 -9.18 8.08
CA ASN A 245 -20.71 -8.86 6.96
C ASN A 245 -19.96 -8.85 5.64
N LEU A 246 -18.73 -8.35 5.60
CA LEU A 246 -17.84 -8.44 4.45
C LEU A 246 -17.57 -9.90 4.07
N LYS A 247 -17.20 -10.75 5.03
CA LYS A 247 -16.98 -12.19 4.79
C LYS A 247 -18.22 -12.85 4.21
N LYS A 248 -19.41 -12.58 4.77
CA LYS A 248 -20.68 -13.08 4.24
C LYS A 248 -20.95 -12.57 2.83
N PHE A 249 -20.68 -11.28 2.57
CA PHE A 249 -20.86 -10.67 1.26
C PHE A 249 -19.98 -11.35 0.20
N VAL A 250 -18.67 -11.50 0.48
CA VAL A 250 -17.74 -12.15 -0.45
C VAL A 250 -18.15 -13.60 -0.69
N ASN A 251 -18.44 -14.37 0.36
CA ASN A 251 -18.82 -15.78 0.21
C ASN A 251 -20.13 -15.97 -0.59
N ARG A 252 -21.11 -15.06 -0.46
CA ARG A 252 -22.37 -15.13 -1.21
C ARG A 252 -22.23 -14.73 -2.67
N ASN A 253 -21.29 -13.84 -2.97
CA ASN A 253 -21.11 -13.27 -4.30
C ASN A 253 -19.78 -13.69 -4.93
N LEU A 254 -19.18 -14.79 -4.45
CA LEU A 254 -17.85 -15.20 -4.89
C LEU A 254 -17.89 -15.52 -6.38
N ASN A 255 -17.19 -14.70 -7.15
CA ASN A 255 -17.00 -14.88 -8.58
C ASN A 255 -15.58 -14.43 -8.89
N LEU A 256 -14.63 -15.33 -8.60
CA LEU A 256 -13.22 -15.01 -8.57
C LEU A 256 -12.69 -14.67 -9.96
N ASN A 257 -12.16 -13.46 -10.14
CA ASN A 257 -11.38 -13.10 -11.31
C ASN A 257 -9.94 -13.59 -11.15
N VAL A 258 -9.67 -14.82 -11.59
CA VAL A 258 -8.35 -15.46 -11.47
C VAL A 258 -7.24 -14.60 -12.08
N GLY A 259 -7.46 -14.02 -13.26
CA GLY A 259 -6.47 -13.17 -13.92
C GLY A 259 -6.08 -11.96 -13.08
N LYS A 260 -7.06 -11.25 -12.50
CA LYS A 260 -6.79 -10.12 -11.60
C LYS A 260 -6.09 -10.54 -10.32
N ILE A 261 -6.44 -11.69 -9.73
CA ILE A 261 -5.73 -12.19 -8.55
C ILE A 261 -4.28 -12.53 -8.89
N LEU A 262 -4.02 -13.17 -10.03
CA LEU A 262 -2.66 -13.43 -10.50
C LEU A 262 -1.88 -12.13 -10.75
N GLU A 263 -2.51 -11.12 -11.35
CA GLU A 263 -1.90 -9.78 -11.49
C GLU A 263 -1.53 -9.18 -10.12
N LEU A 264 -2.33 -9.38 -9.08
CA LEU A 264 -2.02 -8.93 -7.71
C LEU A 264 -0.81 -9.66 -7.12
N PHE A 265 -0.63 -10.92 -7.48
CA PHE A 265 0.58 -11.70 -7.21
C PHE A 265 1.72 -11.45 -8.20
N GLN A 266 1.60 -10.42 -9.05
CA GLN A 266 2.56 -10.13 -10.14
C GLN A 266 2.84 -11.33 -11.07
N ILE A 267 1.88 -12.22 -11.25
CA ILE A 267 1.94 -13.30 -12.23
C ILE A 267 1.19 -12.84 -13.49
N TYR A 268 1.86 -12.91 -14.64
CA TYR A 268 1.37 -12.42 -15.92
C TYR A 268 1.53 -13.48 -17.01
N ASP A 269 0.95 -13.24 -18.18
CA ASP A 269 1.01 -14.14 -19.34
C ASP A 269 2.41 -14.23 -19.98
N ILE A 270 3.33 -13.36 -19.56
CA ILE A 270 4.71 -13.33 -20.04
C ILE A 270 5.61 -13.78 -18.89
N PRO A 271 6.38 -14.88 -19.05
CA PRO A 271 7.33 -15.32 -18.04
C PRO A 271 8.46 -14.31 -17.90
N TYR A 272 8.91 -14.09 -16.68
CA TYR A 272 9.96 -13.14 -16.36
C TYR A 272 10.64 -13.53 -15.04
N TYR A 273 11.73 -12.84 -14.70
CA TYR A 273 12.46 -13.08 -13.46
C TYR A 273 12.24 -11.97 -12.45
N TYR A 274 12.17 -12.33 -11.18
CA TYR A 274 12.10 -11.41 -10.07
C TYR A 274 13.42 -11.46 -9.30
N GLY A 275 14.15 -10.35 -9.30
CA GLY A 275 15.41 -10.18 -8.59
C GLY A 275 15.20 -9.44 -7.27
N LYS A 276 15.50 -10.12 -6.15
CA LYS A 276 15.46 -9.55 -4.80
C LYS A 276 16.87 -9.15 -4.36
N SER A 277 17.02 -7.90 -3.90
CA SER A 277 18.31 -7.29 -3.58
C SER A 277 18.53 -6.96 -2.09
N PHE A 278 17.86 -7.64 -1.16
CA PHE A 278 17.93 -7.33 0.28
C PHE A 278 18.40 -8.49 1.15
N ARG A 279 19.43 -8.23 1.97
CA ARG A 279 20.19 -9.18 2.81
C ARG A 279 20.87 -10.28 1.98
N ASP A 280 20.08 -11.13 1.32
CA ASP A 280 20.56 -12.17 0.42
C ASP A 280 20.05 -11.91 -1.00
N MET A 281 20.96 -11.97 -1.98
CA MET A 281 20.61 -11.83 -3.39
C MET A 281 19.88 -13.10 -3.83
N GLN A 282 18.63 -12.96 -4.27
CA GLN A 282 17.82 -14.08 -4.71
C GLN A 282 17.21 -13.79 -6.07
N LEU A 283 17.12 -14.83 -6.88
CA LEU A 283 16.54 -14.77 -8.20
C LEU A 283 15.40 -15.79 -8.28
N TYR A 284 14.26 -15.34 -8.77
CA TYR A 284 13.04 -16.13 -8.87
C TYR A 284 12.54 -16.13 -10.30
N GLU A 285 12.19 -17.31 -10.81
CA GLU A 285 11.45 -17.49 -12.05
C GLU A 285 9.95 -17.39 -11.74
N VAL A 286 9.28 -16.39 -12.34
CA VAL A 286 7.85 -16.18 -12.17
C VAL A 286 7.10 -17.04 -13.19
N PRO A 287 6.14 -17.88 -12.75
CA PRO A 287 5.40 -18.76 -13.64
C PRO A 287 4.53 -17.96 -14.62
N ASN A 288 4.13 -18.60 -15.72
CA ASN A 288 3.12 -18.06 -16.61
C ASN A 288 1.74 -18.11 -15.94
N SER A 289 0.95 -17.03 -16.04
CA SER A 289 -0.43 -16.98 -15.53
C SER A 289 -1.30 -18.11 -16.08
N LYS A 290 -1.08 -18.52 -17.34
CA LYS A 290 -1.83 -19.59 -18.02
C LYS A 290 -1.61 -20.97 -17.41
N GLU A 291 -0.50 -21.14 -16.69
CA GLU A 291 -0.17 -22.38 -15.98
C GLU A 291 -0.69 -22.37 -14.53
N CYS A 292 -1.19 -21.23 -14.06
CA CYS A 292 -1.62 -21.06 -12.69
C CYS A 292 -3.13 -21.26 -12.54
N LYS A 293 -3.53 -22.03 -11.54
CA LYS A 293 -4.92 -22.06 -11.04
C LYS A 293 -4.95 -21.43 -9.65
N VAL A 294 -6.01 -20.66 -9.37
CA VAL A 294 -6.19 -19.99 -8.09
C VAL A 294 -7.59 -20.28 -7.57
N SER A 295 -7.68 -20.57 -6.27
CA SER A 295 -8.95 -20.72 -5.57
C SER A 295 -8.90 -20.03 -4.21
N LEU A 296 -9.98 -19.38 -3.81
CA LEU A 296 -10.14 -18.84 -2.46
C LEU A 296 -10.58 -19.97 -1.53
N VAL A 297 -9.78 -20.24 -0.50
CA VAL A 297 -10.01 -21.32 0.47
C VAL A 297 -10.71 -20.79 1.71
N ASN A 298 -10.27 -19.65 2.22
CA ASN A 298 -10.79 -19.14 3.49
C ASN A 298 -10.73 -17.61 3.57
N ILE A 299 -11.61 -17.05 4.40
CA ILE A 299 -11.61 -15.66 4.85
C ILE A 299 -11.66 -15.69 6.38
N GLU A 300 -10.62 -15.17 7.03
CA GLU A 300 -10.52 -15.04 8.48
C GLU A 300 -10.54 -13.55 8.87
N ILE A 301 -11.30 -13.22 9.91
CA ILE A 301 -11.45 -11.86 10.43
C ILE A 301 -10.73 -11.77 11.77
N LYS A 302 -9.85 -10.79 11.93
CA LYS A 302 -9.23 -10.47 13.22
C LYS A 302 -9.38 -8.98 13.51
N VAL A 303 -9.68 -8.65 14.77
CA VAL A 303 -9.83 -7.26 15.21
C VAL A 303 -8.92 -6.96 16.41
N PRO A 304 -7.58 -7.07 16.25
CA PRO A 304 -6.65 -6.65 17.29
C PRO A 304 -6.77 -5.13 17.50
N GLN A 305 -6.83 -4.69 18.77
CA GLN A 305 -6.87 -3.26 19.13
C GLN A 305 -7.92 -2.46 18.34
N SER A 306 -9.12 -3.02 18.15
CA SER A 306 -10.23 -2.37 17.45
C SER A 306 -9.97 -2.08 15.96
N GLN A 307 -8.96 -2.72 15.35
CA GLN A 307 -8.60 -2.55 13.93
C GLN A 307 -8.98 -3.79 13.12
N LEU A 308 -9.84 -3.63 12.11
CA LEU A 308 -10.25 -4.72 11.23
C LEU A 308 -9.09 -5.18 10.35
N ASN A 309 -8.74 -6.47 10.45
CA ASN A 309 -7.83 -7.17 9.56
C ASN A 309 -8.58 -8.34 8.92
N VAL A 310 -8.51 -8.41 7.59
CA VAL A 310 -9.16 -9.45 6.78
C VAL A 310 -8.07 -10.30 6.14
N TYR A 311 -7.98 -11.55 6.56
CA TYR A 311 -7.04 -12.51 6.03
C TYR A 311 -7.77 -13.39 5.03
N PHE A 312 -7.23 -13.49 3.85
CA PHE A 312 -7.80 -14.30 2.80
C PHE A 312 -6.73 -15.31 2.40
N THR A 313 -7.13 -16.58 2.37
CA THR A 313 -6.25 -17.69 2.02
C THR A 313 -6.60 -18.17 0.63
N PHE A 314 -5.66 -18.11 -0.28
CA PHE A 314 -5.76 -18.72 -1.60
C PHE A 314 -4.91 -19.98 -1.68
N THR A 315 -5.33 -20.93 -2.50
CA THR A 315 -4.44 -21.96 -3.02
C THR A 315 -4.08 -21.60 -4.45
N VAL A 316 -2.79 -21.53 -4.73
CA VAL A 316 -2.23 -21.35 -6.08
C VAL A 316 -1.53 -22.64 -6.47
N SER A 317 -1.90 -23.19 -7.63
CA SER A 317 -1.22 -24.36 -8.20
C SER A 317 -0.63 -24.02 -9.55
N ASN A 318 0.62 -24.41 -9.78
CA ASN A 318 1.35 -24.25 -11.03
C ASN A 318 2.26 -25.47 -11.28
N SER A 319 3.14 -25.38 -12.27
CA SER A 319 4.14 -26.40 -12.61
C SER A 319 5.11 -26.74 -11.47
N ASN A 320 5.24 -25.87 -10.46
CA ASN A 320 6.10 -26.06 -9.29
C ASN A 320 5.35 -26.66 -8.08
N GLY A 321 4.06 -26.99 -8.22
CA GLY A 321 3.23 -27.58 -7.16
C GLY A 321 2.07 -26.70 -6.72
N SER A 322 1.49 -27.00 -5.56
CA SER A 322 0.38 -26.25 -4.97
C SER A 322 0.77 -25.68 -3.62
N ASN A 323 0.59 -24.37 -3.47
CA ASN A 323 0.95 -23.62 -2.27
C ASN A 323 -0.23 -22.79 -1.78
N SER A 324 -0.36 -22.71 -0.46
CA SER A 324 -1.30 -21.79 0.18
C SER A 324 -0.65 -20.43 0.40
N ILE A 325 -1.40 -19.39 0.06
CA ILE A 325 -0.99 -17.99 0.14
C ILE A 325 -2.01 -17.26 0.99
N ILE A 326 -1.56 -16.62 2.06
CA ILE A 326 -2.42 -15.81 2.90
C ILE A 326 -2.07 -14.35 2.67
N PHE A 327 -3.07 -13.56 2.27
CA PHE A 327 -2.96 -12.10 2.20
C PHE A 327 -3.79 -11.45 3.30
N ARG A 328 -3.20 -10.47 3.98
CA ARG A 328 -3.87 -9.65 4.99
C ARG A 328 -4.22 -8.29 4.42
N VAL A 329 -5.50 -7.96 4.36
CA VAL A 329 -5.98 -6.59 4.17
C VAL A 329 -6.16 -5.95 5.53
N GLU A 330 -5.39 -4.90 5.78
CA GLU A 330 -5.48 -4.11 7.01
C GLU A 330 -6.43 -2.93 6.81
N CYS A 331 -7.65 -3.00 7.32
CA CYS A 331 -8.61 -1.91 7.21
C CYS A 331 -8.37 -0.85 8.29
N ARG A 332 -7.39 0.02 8.03
CA ARG A 332 -7.10 1.22 8.83
C ARG A 332 -7.70 2.48 8.23
N TYR A 333 -8.02 3.44 9.09
CA TYR A 333 -8.24 4.82 8.67
C TYR A 333 -6.88 5.44 8.33
N SER A 334 -6.60 5.62 7.03
CA SER A 334 -5.31 6.11 6.56
C SER A 334 -5.02 7.55 6.99
N HIS A 335 -6.05 8.42 7.02
CA HIS A 335 -5.90 9.87 7.21
C HIS A 335 -7.09 10.56 7.88
N GLY A 336 -7.62 9.92 8.93
CA GLY A 336 -8.63 10.51 9.79
C GLY A 336 -9.72 9.52 10.16
N GLN A 337 -10.01 9.36 11.45
CA GLN A 337 -11.03 8.40 11.88
C GLN A 337 -12.39 8.83 11.33
N PHE A 338 -13.23 7.90 10.86
CA PHE A 338 -14.47 8.22 10.12
C PHE A 338 -14.27 8.80 8.71
N LYS A 339 -13.05 9.18 8.32
CA LYS A 339 -12.73 9.70 6.99
C LYS A 339 -11.57 8.93 6.35
N GLY A 340 -11.87 7.86 5.61
CA GLY A 340 -10.83 7.13 4.91
C GLY A 340 -11.32 5.98 4.06
N ILE A 341 -10.49 5.58 3.10
CA ILE A 341 -10.63 4.32 2.38
C ILE A 341 -9.61 3.36 3.03
N PRO A 342 -10.01 2.11 3.36
CA PRO A 342 -9.10 1.11 3.91
C PRO A 342 -7.85 0.96 3.04
N GLU A 343 -6.69 0.99 3.68
CA GLU A 343 -5.43 0.77 2.97
C GLU A 343 -5.17 -0.74 2.83
N ALA A 344 -5.35 -1.27 1.64
CA ALA A 344 -5.18 -2.69 1.40
C ALA A 344 -3.74 -3.00 0.99
N LYS A 345 -2.85 -3.03 1.97
CA LYS A 345 -1.47 -3.47 1.76
C LYS A 345 -1.43 -4.99 1.60
N LEU A 346 -0.87 -5.48 0.50
CA LEU A 346 -0.62 -6.90 0.30
C LEU A 346 0.55 -7.32 1.19
N TYR A 347 0.28 -8.03 2.28
CA TYR A 347 1.31 -8.67 3.09
C TYR A 347 1.20 -10.18 2.96
N TYR A 348 2.29 -10.83 2.53
CA TYR A 348 2.48 -12.27 2.77
C TYR A 348 2.73 -12.47 4.25
N THR A 349 1.92 -13.31 4.91
CA THR A 349 2.03 -13.50 6.37
C THR A 349 3.36 -14.16 6.78
N ASP A 350 3.90 -13.71 7.92
CA ASP A 350 5.16 -13.93 8.69
C ASP A 350 5.98 -15.25 8.62
N ASN A 351 5.70 -16.23 7.75
CA ASN A 351 6.58 -17.41 7.61
C ASN A 351 7.65 -17.21 6.53
N VAL A 352 8.84 -16.80 7.01
CA VAL A 352 10.24 -16.82 6.53
C VAL A 352 10.62 -17.26 5.09
N ASN A 353 9.78 -17.91 4.26
CA ASN A 353 10.08 -18.36 2.89
C ASN A 353 9.05 -17.87 1.84
N HIS A 354 8.87 -16.55 1.74
CA HIS A 354 7.66 -15.92 1.20
C HIS A 354 7.44 -15.98 -0.33
N LEU A 355 8.46 -15.79 -1.16
CA LEU A 355 8.30 -15.83 -2.63
C LEU A 355 8.47 -17.23 -3.20
N GLN A 356 9.16 -18.14 -2.50
CA GLN A 356 9.38 -19.52 -2.94
C GLN A 356 8.07 -20.33 -3.03
N ASN A 357 7.05 -19.93 -2.26
CA ASN A 357 5.71 -20.49 -2.35
C ASN A 357 4.96 -20.07 -3.64
N LEU A 358 5.46 -19.06 -4.34
CA LEU A 358 4.82 -18.50 -5.54
C LEU A 358 5.66 -18.74 -6.79
N TYR A 359 6.96 -18.52 -6.66
CA TYR A 359 7.94 -18.47 -7.73
C TYR A 359 9.03 -19.50 -7.48
N LYS A 360 9.64 -19.99 -8.56
CA LYS A 360 10.71 -20.97 -8.46
C LYS A 360 12.04 -20.26 -8.20
N ILE A 361 12.72 -20.60 -7.11
CA ILE A 361 14.05 -20.05 -6.84
C ILE A 361 15.08 -20.61 -7.83
N ILE A 362 15.87 -19.71 -8.41
CA ILE A 362 17.05 -20.06 -9.20
C ILE A 362 18.24 -20.11 -8.26
N LYS A 363 18.77 -21.32 -8.05
CA LYS A 363 19.87 -21.58 -7.12
C LYS A 363 21.24 -21.33 -7.74
#